data_AF-A0A6L9QTJ3-F1
#
_entry.id   AF-A0A6L9QTJ3-F1
#
_cell.length_a   1.000
_cell.length_b   1.000
_cell.length_c   1.000
_cell.angle_alpha   90.00
_cell.angle_beta   90.00
_cell.angle_gamma   90.00
#
_symmetry.space_group_name_H-M   'P 1'
#
loop_
_entity.id
_entity.type
_entity.pdbx_description
1 polymer ?
#
loop_
_entity_poly.entity_id
_entity_poly.type
_entity_poly.pdbx_seq_one_letter_code
_entity_poly.pdbx_strand_id
1 'polypeptide(L)' 'AATPAAPVDAAEQIEEMYRAGARTFVEAGPGRVLTDLVGATLGDRPHTAVACAVPGESGLVALLRALAALAAAGVPVDP' A
#
# COMPACT_ATOMS: atom_id res chain seq x y z
N ALA A 1 3.19 -24.56 0.57
CA ALA A 1 4.23 -23.61 1.00
C ALA A 1 4.61 -22.76 -0.20
N ALA A 2 4.57 -21.43 -0.09
CA ALA A 2 5.01 -20.56 -1.17
C ALA A 2 6.54 -20.60 -1.24
N THR A 3 7.10 -20.90 -2.40
CA THR A 3 8.54 -20.81 -2.65
C THR A 3 8.98 -19.35 -2.49
N PRO A 4 10.08 -19.03 -1.78
CA PRO A 4 10.58 -17.67 -1.75
C PRO A 4 10.92 -17.24 -3.18
N ALA A 5 10.30 -16.15 -3.64
CA ALA A 5 10.69 -15.53 -4.89
C ALA A 5 12.14 -15.04 -4.81
N ALA A 6 12.80 -14.91 -5.96
CA ALA A 6 14.12 -14.27 -6.01
C ALA A 6 14.05 -12.89 -5.32
N PRO A 7 15.14 -12.44 -4.66
CA PRO A 7 15.15 -11.13 -4.03
C PRO A 7 14.82 -10.06 -5.06
N VAL A 8 13.83 -9.23 -4.74
CA VAL A 8 13.41 -8.08 -5.54
C VAL A 8 13.82 -6.80 -4.84
N ASP A 9 14.28 -5.81 -5.61
CA ASP A 9 14.42 -4.45 -5.11
C ASP A 9 13.05 -3.77 -5.14
N ALA A 10 12.35 -3.83 -4.01
CA ALA A 10 11.01 -3.26 -3.91
C ALA A 10 11.00 -1.74 -4.07
N ALA A 11 12.08 -1.03 -3.72
CA ALA A 11 12.16 0.42 -3.88
C ALA A 11 12.27 0.79 -5.37
N GLU A 12 13.10 0.07 -6.13
CA GLU A 12 13.18 0.23 -7.59
C GLU A 12 11.83 -0.03 -8.26
N GLN A 13 11.12 -1.09 -7.85
CA GLN A 13 9.79 -1.39 -8.37
C GLN A 13 8.76 -0.30 -8.05
N ILE A 14 8.81 0.30 -6.86
CA ILE A 14 7.94 1.42 -6.49
C ILE A 14 8.21 2.63 -7.40
N GLU A 15 9.47 2.95 -7.66
CA GLU A 15 9.85 4.02 -8.60
C GLU A 15 9.39 3.74 -10.03
N GLU A 16 9.50 2.49 -10.49
CA GLU A 16 8.99 2.05 -11.79
C GLU A 16 7.48 2.20 -11.90
N MET A 17 6.73 1.71 -10.91
CA MET A 17 5.28 1.88 -10.84
C MET A 17 4.90 3.35 -10.84
N TYR A 18 5.61 4.18 -10.08
CA TYR A 18 5.36 5.62 -10.04
C TYR A 18 5.63 6.28 -11.40
N ARG A 19 6.73 5.93 -12.07
CA ARG A 19 7.05 6.37 -13.44
C ARG A 19 5.99 5.92 -14.44
N ALA A 20 5.42 4.73 -14.26
CA ALA A 20 4.33 4.21 -15.07
C ALA A 20 2.96 4.87 -14.77
N GLY A 21 2.89 5.76 -13.77
CA GLY A 21 1.70 6.54 -13.45
C GLY A 21 0.90 6.06 -12.23
N ALA A 22 1.37 5.03 -11.52
CA ALA A 22 0.73 4.61 -10.28
C ALA A 22 0.82 5.72 -9.22
N ARG A 23 -0.30 6.02 -8.55
CA ARG A 23 -0.38 7.01 -7.47
C ARG A 23 -1.01 6.46 -6.19
N THR A 24 -1.62 5.29 -6.26
CA THR A 24 -2.26 4.62 -5.13
C THR A 24 -1.64 3.24 -4.96
N PHE A 25 -1.15 2.97 -3.75
CA PHE A 25 -0.50 1.72 -3.36
C PHE A 25 -1.30 1.09 -2.21
N VAL A 26 -1.57 -0.22 -2.32
CA VAL A 26 -2.37 -0.97 -1.34
C VAL A 26 -1.55 -2.17 -0.87
N GLU A 27 -1.24 -2.22 0.42
CA GLU A 27 -0.61 -3.38 1.06
C GLU A 27 -1.68 -4.37 1.52
N ALA A 28 -1.82 -5.44 0.74
CA ALA A 28 -2.71 -6.56 1.04
C ALA A 28 -2.00 -7.60 1.90
N GLY A 29 -2.06 -7.43 3.22
CA GLY A 29 -1.46 -8.36 4.16
C GLY A 29 -1.27 -7.73 5.54
N PRO A 30 -0.86 -8.55 6.54
CA PRO A 30 -0.58 -8.04 7.87
C PRO A 30 0.72 -7.23 7.87
N GLY A 31 0.65 -5.96 8.27
CA GLY A 31 1.83 -5.12 8.44
C GLY A 31 1.66 -3.72 7.88
N ARG A 32 2.79 -3.02 7.79
CA ARG A 32 2.92 -1.72 7.12
C ARG A 32 4.23 -1.64 6.34
N VAL A 33 4.89 -2.76 6.07
CA VAL A 33 6.27 -2.76 5.58
C VAL A 33 6.33 -2.14 4.18
N LEU A 34 5.41 -2.53 3.30
CA LEU A 34 5.37 -1.98 1.95
C LEU A 34 4.80 -0.56 1.94
N THR A 35 3.82 -0.29 2.78
CA THR A 35 3.22 1.05 2.94
C THR A 35 4.28 2.06 3.40
N ASP A 36 5.07 1.70 4.42
CA ASP A 36 6.17 2.52 4.94
C ASP A 36 7.29 2.65 3.91
N LEU A 37 7.62 1.57 3.18
CA LEU A 37 8.60 1.61 2.10
C LEU A 37 8.16 2.55 0.96
N VAL A 38 6.88 2.56 0.58
CA VAL A 38 6.34 3.52 -0.40
C VAL A 38 6.54 4.94 0.08
N GLY A 39 6.20 5.23 1.35
CA GLY A 39 6.40 6.56 1.94
C GLY A 39 7.87 6.98 1.95
N ALA A 40 8.77 6.07 2.34
CA ALA A 40 10.21 6.32 2.34
C ALA A 40 10.80 6.52 0.93
N THR A 41 10.30 5.76 -0.06
CA THR A 41 10.78 5.84 -1.46
C THR A 41 10.28 7.10 -2.15
N LEU A 42 8.99 7.42 -2.01
CA LEU A 42 8.37 8.52 -2.76
C LEU A 42 8.52 9.88 -2.07
N GLY A 43 8.68 9.91 -0.75
CA GLY A 43 8.81 11.14 0.03
C GLY A 43 7.60 12.06 -0.17
N ASP A 44 7.85 13.35 -0.41
CA ASP A 44 6.80 14.36 -0.58
C ASP A 44 6.09 14.31 -1.94
N ARG A 45 6.50 13.41 -2.86
CA ARG A 45 5.83 13.28 -4.15
C ARG A 45 4.37 12.85 -3.94
N PRO A 46 3.39 13.39 -4.70
CA PRO A 46 2.00 13.03 -4.52
C PRO A 46 1.77 11.52 -4.69
N HIS A 47 1.31 10.86 -3.63
CA HIS A 47 0.91 9.46 -3.62
C HIS A 47 -0.03 9.17 -2.43
N THR A 48 -0.72 8.03 -2.50
CA THR A 48 -1.50 7.45 -1.41
C THR A 48 -0.99 6.03 -1.17
N ALA A 49 -0.66 5.70 0.07
CA ALA A 49 -0.29 4.34 0.48
C ALA A 49 -1.16 3.91 1.65
N VAL A 50 -1.79 2.74 1.56
CA VAL A 50 -2.70 2.22 2.59
C VAL A 50 -2.40 0.76 2.91
N ALA A 51 -2.41 0.41 4.19
CA ALA A 51 -2.33 -0.97 4.66
C ALA A 51 -3.73 -1.49 5.04
N CYS A 52 -4.09 -2.67 4.53
CA CYS A 52 -5.41 -3.26 4.79
C CYS A 52 -5.50 -4.01 6.14
N ALA A 53 -4.37 -4.37 6.74
CA ALA A 53 -4.33 -5.05 8.03
C ALA A 53 -3.12 -4.61 8.85
N VAL A 54 -3.37 -4.19 10.09
CA VAL A 54 -2.34 -3.67 10.99
C VAL A 54 -2.23 -4.59 12.21
N PRO A 55 -1.02 -5.04 12.57
CA PRO A 55 -0.80 -5.75 13.82
C PRO A 55 -1.29 -4.96 15.04
N GLY A 56 -2.13 -5.57 15.87
CA GLY A 56 -2.68 -4.94 17.07
C GLY A 56 -3.98 -4.16 16.86
N GLU A 57 -4.47 -4.04 15.62
CA GLU A 57 -5.81 -3.51 15.33
C GLU A 57 -6.80 -4.65 15.00
N SER A 58 -8.10 -4.39 15.19
CA SER A 58 -9.14 -5.27 14.64
C SER A 58 -9.04 -5.27 13.11
N GLY A 59 -8.94 -6.46 12.50
CA GLY A 59 -8.78 -6.60 11.05
C GLY A 59 -9.91 -5.93 10.25
N LEU A 60 -11.16 -6.03 10.72
CA LEU A 60 -12.29 -5.34 10.09
C LEU A 60 -12.16 -3.82 10.19
N VAL A 61 -11.72 -3.31 11.34
CA VAL A 61 -11.53 -1.87 11.53
C VAL A 61 -10.40 -1.35 10.64
N ALA A 62 -9.28 -2.07 10.55
CA ALA A 62 -8.16 -1.72 9.68
C ALA A 62 -8.60 -1.70 8.21
N LEU A 63 -9.36 -2.71 7.78
CA LEU A 63 -9.90 -2.77 6.42
C LEU A 63 -10.86 -1.61 6.12
N LEU A 64 -11.81 -1.31 7.02
CA LEU A 64 -12.74 -0.20 6.84
C LEU A 64 -12.03 1.15 6.79
N ARG A 65 -10.97 1.34 7.59
CA ARG A 65 -10.11 2.53 7.50
C ARG A 65 -9.38 2.62 6.16
N ALA A 66 -8.85 1.51 5.66
CA ALA A 66 -8.21 1.47 4.34
C ALA A 66 -9.21 1.84 3.23
N LEU A 67 -10.41 1.28 3.26
CA LEU A 67 -11.48 1.63 2.31
C LEU A 67 -11.88 3.10 2.39
N ALA A 68 -12.01 3.65 3.61
CA ALA A 68 -12.29 5.07 3.80
C ALA A 68 -11.18 5.98 3.25
N ALA A 69 -9.91 5.60 3.46
CA ALA A 69 -8.77 6.34 2.91
C ALA A 69 -8.72 6.28 1.38
N LEU A 70 -9.03 5.12 0.78
CA LEU A 70 -9.14 4.97 -0.67
C LEU A 70 -10.27 5.83 -1.26
N ALA A 71 -11.45 5.81 -0.63
CA ALA A 71 -12.57 6.66 -1.03
C ALA A 71 -12.21 8.15 -0.93
N ALA A 72 -11.53 8.57 0.15
CA ALA A 72 -11.07 9.95 0.32
C ALA A 72 -10.00 10.36 -0.72
N ALA A 73 -9.20 9.41 -1.20
CA ALA A 73 -8.26 9.60 -2.30
C ALA A 73 -8.93 9.60 -3.69
N GLY A 74 -10.26 9.45 -3.77
CA GLY A 74 -11.02 9.45 -5.02
C GLY A 74 -11.06 8.10 -5.74
N VAL A 75 -10.62 7.02 -5.09
CA VAL A 75 -10.77 5.67 -5.63
C VAL A 75 -12.23 5.23 -5.51
N PRO A 76 -12.88 4.78 -6.59
CA PRO A 76 -14.24 4.25 -6.51
C PRO A 76 -14.30 3.04 -5.57
N VAL A 77 -15.25 3.07 -4.63
CA VAL A 77 -15.54 1.95 -3.74
C VAL A 77 -17.00 1.55 -3.98
N ASP A 78 -17.20 0.28 -4.32
CA ASP A 78 -18.53 -0.32 -4.45
C ASP A 78 -19.03 -0.75 -3.06
N PRO A 79 -20.18 -0.24 -2.59
CA PRO A 79 -20.73 -0.58 -1.28
C PRO A 79 -21.33 -1.99 -1.17
#